data_AF-A0A377DXL1-F1
#
_entry.id   AF-A0A377DXL1-F1
#
_cell.length_a   1.000
_cell.length_b   1.000
_cell.length_c   1.000
_cell.angle_alpha   90.00
_cell.angle_beta   90.00
_cell.angle_gamma   90.00
#
_symmetry.space_group_name_H-M   'P 1'
#
loop_
_entity.id
_entity.type
_entity.pdbx_description
1 polymer ?
#
loop_
_entity_poly.entity_id
_entity_poly.type
_entity_poly.pdbx_seq_one_letter_code
_entity_poly.pdbx_strand_id
1 'polypeptide(L)'
;MIRDLPLIASNFRNTEDLSSYLKRHNIVAIADIDTRKLTRLLREKGAQNGCIIAGDNPDAALALEKARAFPGLNGMDLAKEVTTAEAYSWTQGSWTLTVACQKRKKKTSCRSTSWLMILVPSATSCGCWWIEAVA
;
A
#
# COMPACT_ATOMS: atom_id res chain seq x y z
N MET A 1 11.34 6.37 -1.53
CA MET A 1 12.73 6.59 -1.99
C MET A 1 12.95 5.71 -3.19
N ILE A 2 13.29 6.30 -4.34
CA ILE A 2 13.52 5.56 -5.60
C ILE A 2 14.89 5.92 -6.16
N ARG A 3 15.46 5.06 -7.00
CA ARG A 3 16.75 5.34 -7.65
C ARG A 3 16.60 6.34 -8.78
N ASP A 4 15.63 6.12 -9.67
CA ASP A 4 15.46 6.93 -10.86
C ASP A 4 13.96 7.10 -11.13
N LEU A 5 13.57 8.31 -11.53
CA LEU A 5 12.20 8.62 -11.91
C LEU A 5 12.15 8.68 -13.45
N PRO A 6 11.36 7.80 -14.12
CA PRO A 6 11.28 7.84 -15.56
C PRO A 6 10.65 9.16 -16.03
N LEU A 7 11.22 9.73 -17.09
CA LEU A 7 10.76 10.98 -17.71
C LEU A 7 9.31 10.88 -18.23
N ILE A 8 8.91 9.71 -18.72
CA ILE A 8 7.60 9.46 -19.31
C ILE A 8 7.06 8.12 -18.82
N ALA A 9 5.80 8.11 -18.38
CA ALA A 9 5.06 6.88 -18.12
C ALA A 9 4.39 6.39 -19.42
N SER A 10 4.99 5.40 -20.07
CA SER A 10 4.47 4.83 -21.32
C SER A 10 3.80 3.47 -21.06
N ASN A 11 2.49 3.50 -20.80
CA ASN A 11 1.66 2.30 -20.68
C ASN A 11 0.23 2.63 -21.13
N PHE A 12 -0.42 1.72 -21.87
CA PHE A 12 -1.81 1.89 -22.33
C PHE A 12 -2.82 2.04 -21.19
N ARG A 13 -2.47 1.59 -19.99
CA ARG A 13 -3.28 1.70 -18.76
C ARG A 13 -3.00 2.96 -17.97
N ASN A 14 -2.01 3.74 -18.38
CA ASN A 14 -1.58 4.87 -17.59
C ASN A 14 -2.62 5.98 -17.63
N THR A 15 -3.10 6.39 -16.46
CA THR A 15 -4.00 7.54 -16.33
C THR A 15 -3.24 8.82 -15.99
N GLU A 16 -2.06 8.70 -15.35
CA GLU A 16 -1.29 9.86 -14.88
C GLU A 16 0.18 9.50 -14.62
N ASP A 17 1.07 10.48 -14.65
CA ASP A 17 2.46 10.29 -14.30
C ASP A 17 2.67 10.15 -12.77
N LEU A 18 3.75 9.46 -12.39
CA LEU A 18 4.06 9.20 -10.98
C LEU A 18 4.32 10.49 -10.18
N SER A 19 4.90 11.51 -10.81
CA SER A 19 5.25 12.75 -10.12
C SER A 19 4.01 13.57 -9.75
N SER A 20 3.04 13.66 -10.65
CA SER A 20 1.75 14.32 -10.43
C SER A 20 0.92 13.56 -9.41
N TYR A 21 0.92 12.22 -9.46
CA TYR A 21 0.25 11.39 -8.45
C TYR A 21 0.79 11.66 -7.04
N LEU A 22 2.12 11.68 -6.86
CA LEU A 22 2.73 11.94 -5.55
C LEU A 22 2.40 13.34 -5.02
N LYS A 23 2.40 14.35 -5.89
CA LYS A 23 2.01 15.73 -5.53
C LYS A 23 0.55 15.80 -5.09
N ARG A 24 -0.38 15.17 -5.83
CA ARG A 24 -1.81 15.17 -5.48
C ARG A 24 -2.09 14.49 -4.15
N HIS A 25 -1.40 13.40 -3.84
CA HIS A 25 -1.56 12.68 -2.58
C HIS A 25 -0.73 13.28 -1.42
N ASN A 26 -0.05 14.41 -1.64
CA ASN A 26 0.82 15.07 -0.66
C ASN A 26 1.88 14.12 -0.06
N ILE A 27 2.43 13.23 -0.89
CA ILE A 27 3.45 12.26 -0.48
C ILE A 27 4.84 12.82 -0.76
N VAL A 28 5.67 12.91 0.29
CA VAL A 28 7.07 13.32 0.15
C VAL A 28 7.92 12.15 -0.35
N ALA A 29 8.61 12.35 -1.48
CA ALA A 29 9.49 11.35 -2.08
C ALA A 29 10.82 11.98 -2.53
N ILE A 30 11.88 11.16 -2.54
CA ILE A 30 13.21 11.52 -3.05
C ILE A 30 13.60 10.49 -4.13
N ALA A 31 14.13 11.02 -5.24
CA ALA A 31 14.76 10.28 -6.34
C ALA A 31 16.29 10.46 -6.31
N ASP A 32 17.02 9.75 -7.17
CA ASP A 32 18.48 9.86 -7.33
C ASP A 32 19.32 9.42 -6.11
N ILE A 33 18.73 8.59 -5.24
CA ILE A 33 19.43 8.01 -4.09
C ILE A 33 19.99 6.62 -4.41
N ASP A 34 21.15 6.29 -3.82
CA ASP A 34 21.68 4.93 -3.84
C ASP A 34 20.89 3.99 -2.92
N THR A 35 19.77 3.48 -3.44
CA THR A 35 18.93 2.49 -2.76
C THR A 35 19.67 1.18 -2.48
N ARG A 36 20.75 0.85 -3.19
CA ARG A 36 21.58 -0.33 -2.88
C ARG A 36 22.40 -0.12 -1.62
N LYS A 37 23.01 1.05 -1.47
CA LYS A 37 23.71 1.40 -0.22
C LYS A 37 22.75 1.41 0.97
N LEU A 38 21.56 1.98 0.79
CA LEU A 38 20.52 2.02 1.80
C LEU A 38 20.07 0.61 2.24
N THR A 39 19.80 -0.28 1.27
CA THR A 39 19.37 -1.66 1.58
C THR A 39 20.47 -2.49 2.23
N ARG A 40 21.76 -2.27 1.91
CA ARG A 40 22.89 -2.89 2.63
C ARG A 40 22.94 -2.43 4.08
N LEU A 41 22.80 -1.12 4.33
CA LEU A 41 22.78 -0.56 5.67
C LEU A 41 21.64 -1.14 6.52
N LEU A 42 20.44 -1.25 5.95
CA LEU A 42 19.25 -1.81 6.63
C LEU A 42 19.40 -3.31 6.93
N ARG A 43 20.12 -4.06 6.09
CA ARG A 43 20.39 -5.49 6.32
C ARG A 43 21.40 -5.74 7.43
N GLU A 44 22.43 -4.90 7.54
CA GLU A 44 23.49 -5.06 8.54
C GLU A 44 23.08 -4.52 9.92
N LYS A 45 22.42 -3.36 9.96
CA LYS A 45 22.09 -2.65 11.21
C LYS A 45 20.63 -2.81 11.66
N GLY A 46 19.80 -3.46 10.84
CA GLY A 46 18.37 -3.58 11.07
C GLY A 46 17.57 -2.34 10.66
N ALA A 47 16.26 -2.40 10.91
CA ALA A 47 15.31 -1.33 10.58
C ALA A 47 15.64 -0.05 11.36
N GLN A 48 15.74 1.07 10.65
CA GLN A 48 16.03 2.38 11.22
C GLN A 48 14.93 3.36 10.82
N ASN A 49 14.58 4.23 11.77
CA ASN A 49 13.69 5.35 11.51
C ASN A 49 14.44 6.39 10.68
N GLY A 50 13.79 6.96 9.67
CA GLY A 50 14.37 7.99 8.81
C GLY A 50 13.35 9.07 8.53
N CYS A 51 13.83 10.31 8.44
CA CYS A 51 13.02 11.45 8.04
C CYS A 51 13.45 11.91 6.63
N ILE A 52 12.46 12.22 5.80
CA ILE A 52 12.67 12.78 4.46
C ILE A 52 12.25 14.24 4.51
N ILE A 53 13.15 15.14 4.17
CA ILE A 53 12.85 16.58 4.02
C ILE A 53 13.10 16.93 2.56
N ALA A 54 12.08 17.47 1.91
CA ALA A 54 12.17 18.02 0.56
C ALA A 54 11.83 19.51 0.62
N GLY A 55 12.74 20.37 0.16
CA GLY A 55 12.62 21.83 0.17
C GLY A 55 13.91 22.50 -0.31
N ASP A 56 13.87 23.82 -0.52
CA ASP A 56 14.98 24.59 -1.14
C ASP A 56 16.28 24.60 -0.31
N ASN A 57 16.18 24.42 1.01
CA ASN A 57 17.33 24.25 1.91
C ASN A 57 17.07 23.10 2.90
N PRO A 58 17.52 21.87 2.58
CA PRO A 58 17.36 20.75 3.49
C PRO A 58 18.37 20.84 4.66
N ASP A 59 17.89 21.16 5.86
CA ASP A 59 18.70 21.14 7.07
C ASP A 59 18.95 19.71 7.57
N ALA A 60 20.19 19.25 7.43
CA ALA A 60 20.60 17.92 7.88
C ALA A 60 20.43 17.72 9.40
N ALA A 61 20.63 18.77 10.20
CA ALA A 61 20.45 18.71 11.65
C ALA A 61 18.99 18.48 12.03
N LEU A 62 18.06 19.22 11.42
CA LEU A 62 16.62 19.05 11.64
C LEU A 62 16.13 17.67 11.18
N ALA A 63 16.68 17.14 10.09
CA ALA A 63 16.36 15.80 9.62
C ALA A 63 16.77 14.71 10.64
N LEU A 64 17.95 14.85 11.24
CA LEU A 64 18.45 13.92 12.26
C LEU A 64 17.65 13.99 13.55
N GLU A 65 17.28 15.20 13.99
CA GLU A 65 16.43 15.39 15.16
C GLU A 65 15.07 14.72 14.96
N LYS A 66 14.40 14.96 13.83
CA LYS A 66 13.11 14.33 13.51
C LYS A 66 13.22 12.81 13.39
N ALA A 67 14.29 12.29 12.80
CA ALA A 67 14.51 10.85 12.69
C ALA A 67 14.70 10.18 14.05
N ARG A 68 15.38 10.85 15.01
CA ARG A 68 15.57 10.36 16.38
C ARG A 68 14.34 10.55 17.26
N ALA A 69 13.58 11.62 17.03
CA ALA A 69 12.38 11.94 17.78
C ALA A 69 11.22 10.98 17.48
N PHE A 70 11.26 10.25 16.37
CA PHE A 70 10.20 9.31 16.01
C PHE A 70 10.18 8.12 17.00
N PRO A 71 9.10 7.98 17.82
CA PRO A 71 8.94 6.81 18.66
C PRO A 71 8.74 5.62 17.72
N GLY A 72 9.63 4.63 17.77
CA GLY A 72 9.65 3.55 16.80
C GLY A 72 8.31 2.81 16.65
N LEU A 73 8.15 2.09 15.55
CA LEU A 73 6.92 1.35 15.21
C LEU A 73 6.60 0.18 16.17
N ASN A 74 7.54 -0.17 17.05
CA ASN A 74 7.39 -1.28 17.99
C ASN A 74 6.42 -0.89 19.12
N GLY A 75 5.18 -1.37 19.04
CA GLY A 75 4.17 -1.19 20.09
C GLY A 75 3.03 -0.23 19.74
N MET A 76 3.01 0.35 18.52
CA MET A 76 1.85 1.13 18.04
C MET A 76 0.86 0.25 17.30
N ASP A 77 -0.42 0.36 17.68
CA ASP A 77 -1.53 -0.31 17.03
C ASP A 77 -2.03 0.50 15.83
N LEU A 78 -1.30 0.41 14.72
CA LEU A 78 -1.67 1.06 13.45
C LEU A 78 -2.97 0.50 12.85
N ALA A 79 -3.43 -0.67 13.31
CA ALA A 79 -4.64 -1.30 12.80
C ALA A 79 -5.91 -0.53 13.18
N LYS A 80 -5.86 0.37 14.18
CA LYS A 80 -6.98 1.25 14.52
C LYS A 80 -7.03 2.51 13.64
N GLU A 81 -5.89 2.96 13.14
CA GLU A 81 -5.81 4.18 12.33
C GLU A 81 -6.29 3.95 10.89
N VAL A 82 -6.10 2.73 10.36
CA VAL A 82 -6.43 2.39 8.97
C VAL A 82 -7.76 1.64 8.80
N THR A 83 -8.55 1.46 9.87
CA THR A 83 -9.83 0.77 9.76
C THR A 83 -10.96 1.63 9.24
N THR A 84 -11.92 0.98 8.59
CA THR A 84 -13.19 1.60 8.24
C THR A 84 -14.04 1.83 9.48
N ALA A 85 -14.80 2.91 9.51
CA ALA A 85 -15.66 3.25 10.65
C ALA A 85 -16.88 2.31 10.75
N GLU A 86 -17.41 1.87 9.60
CA GLU A 86 -18.58 1.01 9.50
C GLU A 86 -18.26 -0.25 8.71
N ALA A 87 -18.98 -1.33 9.03
CA ALA A 87 -18.90 -2.58 8.30
C ALA A 87 -19.72 -2.50 7.01
N TYR A 88 -19.15 -2.97 5.89
CA TYR A 88 -19.84 -2.97 4.60
C TYR A 88 -19.56 -4.26 3.83
N SER A 89 -20.53 -4.67 3.01
CA SER A 89 -20.43 -5.89 2.21
C SER A 89 -19.61 -5.64 0.95
N TRP A 90 -18.55 -6.41 0.73
CA TRP A 90 -17.75 -6.35 -0.49
C TRP A 90 -18.14 -7.47 -1.45
N THR A 91 -18.66 -7.11 -2.63
CA THR A 91 -19.10 -8.07 -3.67
C THR A 91 -18.36 -7.94 -5.00
N GLN A 92 -17.33 -7.08 -5.08
CA GLN A 92 -16.58 -6.92 -6.33
C GLN A 92 -15.64 -8.10 -6.61
N GLY A 93 -15.66 -8.61 -7.84
CA GLY A 93 -14.76 -9.65 -8.33
C GLY A 93 -13.38 -9.14 -8.74
N SER A 94 -12.51 -10.05 -9.17
CA SER A 94 -11.17 -9.72 -9.63
C SER A 94 -11.15 -9.02 -10.99
N TRP A 95 -10.19 -8.13 -11.18
CA TRP A 95 -10.01 -7.42 -12.45
C TRP A 95 -9.41 -8.35 -13.51
N THR A 96 -10.07 -8.46 -14.67
CA THR A 96 -9.59 -9.28 -15.81
C THR A 96 -9.41 -8.42 -17.06
N LEU A 97 -8.24 -8.51 -17.70
CA LEU A 97 -7.98 -7.92 -19.02
C LEU A 97 -8.80 -8.67 -20.08
N THR A 98 -10.00 -8.20 -20.38
CA THR A 98 -10.74 -8.71 -21.53
C THR A 98 -10.31 -7.96 -22.78
N VAL A 99 -9.16 -8.33 -23.33
CA VAL A 99 -8.96 -8.13 -24.78
C VAL A 99 -9.78 -9.20 -25.48
N ALA A 100 -10.80 -8.79 -26.20
CA ALA A 100 -11.67 -9.70 -26.92
C ALA A 100 -10.86 -10.48 -27.98
N CYS A 101 -10.54 -11.75 -27.70
CA CYS A 101 -10.65 -12.87 -28.64
C CYS A 101 -10.36 -14.20 -27.93
N GLN A 102 -11.40 -14.85 -27.40
CA GLN A 102 -11.56 -16.30 -27.59
C GLN A 102 -13.00 -16.71 -27.30
N LYS A 103 -13.74 -16.90 -28.40
CA LYS A 103 -14.78 -17.93 -28.44
C LYS A 103 -14.13 -19.27 -28.10
N ARG A 104 -14.18 -19.70 -26.85
CA ARG A 104 -14.32 -21.11 -26.47
C ARG A 104 -14.99 -21.19 -25.11
N LYS A 105 -16.28 -21.52 -25.11
CA LYS A 105 -16.92 -22.12 -23.95
C LYS A 105 -16.20 -23.44 -23.67
N LYS A 106 -15.40 -23.49 -22.62
CA LYS A 106 -15.17 -24.72 -21.87
C LYS A 106 -15.63 -24.46 -20.45
N LYS A 107 -16.67 -25.19 -20.05
CA LYS A 107 -17.06 -25.36 -18.64
C LYS A 107 -15.85 -25.97 -17.94
N THR A 108 -15.16 -25.17 -17.14
CA THR A 108 -14.35 -25.68 -16.03
C THR A 108 -15.04 -25.27 -14.76
N SER A 109 -15.49 -26.27 -14.03
CA SER A 109 -16.08 -26.17 -12.70
C SER A 109 -15.09 -25.48 -11.76
N CYS A 110 -15.33 -24.23 -11.44
CA CYS A 110 -14.97 -23.70 -10.13
C CYS A 110 -16.28 -23.42 -9.44
N ARG A 111 -16.54 -24.14 -8.34
CA ARG A 111 -17.65 -23.82 -7.45
C ARG A 111 -17.54 -22.34 -7.14
N SER A 112 -18.52 -21.58 -7.61
CA SER A 112 -18.75 -20.22 -7.19
C SER A 112 -19.21 -20.27 -5.75
N THR A 113 -18.28 -20.49 -4.83
CA THR A 113 -18.53 -20.12 -3.45
C THR A 113 -18.48 -18.60 -3.47
N SER A 114 -19.65 -17.99 -3.60
CA SER A 114 -19.82 -16.56 -3.42
C SER A 114 -19.55 -16.29 -1.95
N TRP A 115 -18.28 -16.05 -1.62
CA TRP A 115 -17.90 -15.61 -0.29
C TRP A 115 -18.26 -14.14 -0.21
N LEU A 116 -19.39 -13.84 0.44
CA LEU A 116 -19.71 -12.49 0.88
C LEU A 116 -18.69 -12.13 1.96
N MET A 117 -17.63 -11.43 1.57
CA MET A 117 -16.62 -10.98 2.52
C MET A 117 -17.14 -9.70 3.17
N ILE A 118 -17.53 -9.80 4.43
CA ILE A 118 -17.90 -8.65 5.25
C ILE A 118 -16.59 -8.10 5.85
N LEU A 119 -16.20 -6.89 5.45
CA LEU A 119 -15.09 -6.17 6.06
C LEU A 119 -15.62 -5.49 7.33
N VAL A 120 -15.07 -5.90 8.47
CA VAL A 120 -15.49 -5.43 9.80
C VAL A 120 -14.34 -4.66 10.46
N PRO A 121 -14.61 -3.54 11.18
CA PRO A 121 -13.57 -2.77 11.88
C PRO A 121 -12.79 -3.61 12.90
N SER A 122 -11.50 -3.29 13.14
CA SER A 122 -10.62 -4.06 14.04
C SER A 122 -11.08 -4.12 15.51
N ALA A 123 -12.02 -3.25 15.90
CA ALA A 123 -12.53 -3.15 17.26
C ALA A 123 -13.81 -3.97 17.53
N THR A 124 -14.37 -4.70 16.57
CA THR A 124 -15.51 -5.58 16.87
C THR A 124 -15.09 -6.74 17.76
N SER A 125 -15.81 -6.91 18.87
CA SER A 125 -15.62 -8.00 19.83
C SER A 125 -15.55 -9.36 19.12
N CYS A 126 -14.47 -10.10 19.39
CA CYS A 126 -14.13 -11.41 18.84
C CYS A 126 -15.12 -12.56 19.19
N GLY A 127 -16.36 -12.25 19.58
CA GLY A 127 -17.32 -13.17 20.21
C GLY A 127 -18.31 -13.89 19.28
N CYS A 128 -18.44 -13.50 18.01
CA CYS A 128 -19.38 -14.14 17.08
C CYS A 128 -18.82 -14.20 15.65
N TRP A 129 -17.69 -14.90 15.47
CA TRP A 129 -17.31 -15.41 14.16
C TRP A 129 -17.60 -16.92 14.12
N TRP A 130 -18.88 -17.26 14.29
CA TRP A 130 -19.38 -18.55 13.79
C TRP A 130 -20.01 -18.28 12.44
N ILE A 131 -19.33 -18.80 11.43
CA ILE A 131 -19.84 -18.91 10.07
C ILE A 131 -21.07 -19.81 10.14
N GLU A 132 -22.27 -19.23 10.25
CA GLU A 132 -23.48 -19.93 9.81
C GLU A 132 -23.49 -19.91 8.29
N ALA A 133 -22.91 -20.96 7.72
CA ALA A 133 -23.14 -21.36 6.35
C ALA A 133 -24.63 -21.70 6.19
N VAL A 134 -25.43 -20.73 5.75
CA VAL A 134 -26.80 -20.99 5.30
C VAL A 134 -26.71 -21.78 3.99
N ALA A 135 -27.29 -22.99 4.03
CA ALA A 135 -27.40 -23.93 2.91
C ALA A 135 -28.31 -23.43 1.79
#